data_AF-K0B2A4-F1
#
_entry.id   AF-K0B2A4-F1
#
_cell.length_a   1.000
_cell.length_b   1.000
_cell.length_c   1.000
_cell.angle_alpha   90.00
_cell.angle_beta   90.00
_cell.angle_gamma   90.00
#
_symmetry.space_group_name_H-M   'P 1'
#
loop_
_entity.id
_entity.type
_entity.pdbx_description
1 polymer ?
#
loop_
_entity_poly.entity_id
_entity_poly.type
_entity_poly.pdbx_seq_one_letter_code
_entity_poly.pdbx_strand_id
1 'polypeptide(L)'
;MSGKDQSVVSKEALMSTKPGKQIMKQGLFKSKGYKLFNKYKEETENEFPNFADRFTRGLLNEIKSDTDPNSTQQAFADEVGSTEIILNASEIEPVKSKLESPDVLKDRVLRILNSNFVKMTFPVFNALFDGAAEYSGRNDPQLRQDMVEGHILAIDLSEPMDRIVDKDEDLDYLDDYKLMNPYILKLARDKISKGGDVVLKEFEEGFKDARVGQYLDEKLKSKPTKITEEEMTLSYKKYRAVMGTAGRNMALAERPLGEIFYLGMARAAEGVGCGNEIEDSIKNGFVKIPSWPLYYSLLANDVKKGFEITLEKSNLYLQDARLAIELLPDGFSHKEFLEFLFLTVDHYNQYWYNQLQKANKWPEFESKLPK
;
A
#
# COMPACT_ATOMS: atom_id res chain seq x y z
N MET A 1 -11.30 -8.55 3.41
CA MET A 1 -10.64 -8.03 2.20
C MET A 1 -11.70 -7.95 1.11
N SER A 2 -12.22 -6.75 0.85
CA SER A 2 -13.13 -6.44 -0.26
C SER A 2 -12.34 -5.64 -1.28
N GLY A 3 -11.77 -6.35 -2.25
CA GLY A 3 -10.99 -5.79 -3.36
C GLY A 3 -11.45 -6.38 -4.69
N LYS A 4 -10.86 -5.90 -5.81
CA LYS A 4 -11.05 -6.38 -7.19
C LYS A 4 -10.97 -7.92 -7.31
N ASP A 5 -10.32 -8.61 -6.37
CA ASP A 5 -10.25 -10.07 -6.34
C ASP A 5 -10.85 -10.70 -5.05
N GLN A 6 -12.16 -10.92 -5.07
CA GLN A 6 -12.83 -11.68 -4.01
C GLN A 6 -12.48 -13.18 -4.02
N SER A 7 -11.77 -13.69 -5.04
CA SER A 7 -11.49 -15.11 -5.16
C SER A 7 -10.60 -15.61 -4.02
N VAL A 8 -9.65 -14.80 -3.55
CA VAL A 8 -8.70 -15.14 -2.47
C VAL A 8 -9.43 -15.45 -1.16
N VAL A 9 -10.58 -14.81 -0.89
CA VAL A 9 -11.33 -14.99 0.35
C VAL A 9 -12.50 -15.97 0.22
N SER A 10 -12.66 -16.60 -0.95
CA SER A 10 -13.66 -17.65 -1.14
C SER A 10 -13.42 -18.84 -0.20
N LYS A 11 -14.47 -19.61 0.09
CA LYS A 11 -14.35 -20.81 0.94
C LYS A 11 -13.34 -21.79 0.34
N GLU A 12 -13.36 -21.95 -0.97
CA GLU A 12 -12.46 -22.82 -1.73
C GLU A 12 -11.01 -22.35 -1.61
N ALA A 13 -10.76 -21.03 -1.73
CA ALA A 13 -9.44 -20.45 -1.56
C ALA A 13 -8.91 -20.62 -0.12
N LEU A 14 -9.74 -20.31 0.89
CA LEU A 14 -9.35 -20.49 2.29
C LEU A 14 -9.02 -21.97 2.60
N MET A 15 -9.79 -22.91 2.06
CA MET A 15 -9.53 -24.34 2.21
C MET A 15 -8.27 -24.84 1.49
N SER A 16 -7.73 -24.05 0.55
CA SER A 16 -6.56 -24.42 -0.25
C SER A 16 -5.22 -24.19 0.45
N THR A 17 -5.21 -23.50 1.60
CA THR A 17 -3.98 -23.14 2.31
C THR A 17 -4.07 -23.49 3.80
N LYS A 18 -2.93 -23.66 4.48
CA LYS A 18 -2.93 -23.89 5.94
C LYS A 18 -3.41 -22.65 6.71
N PRO A 19 -2.92 -21.42 6.41
CA PRO A 19 -3.42 -20.19 7.02
C PRO A 19 -4.91 -19.96 6.76
N GLY A 20 -5.40 -20.21 5.54
CA GLY A 20 -6.81 -20.04 5.20
C GLY A 20 -7.74 -20.95 6.03
N LYS A 21 -7.35 -22.20 6.27
CA LYS A 21 -8.07 -23.09 7.21
C LYS A 21 -8.05 -22.55 8.64
N GLN A 22 -6.96 -21.91 9.07
CA GLN A 22 -6.89 -21.26 10.38
C GLN A 22 -7.80 -20.02 10.44
N ILE A 23 -7.86 -19.21 9.38
CA ILE A 23 -8.80 -18.08 9.26
C ILE A 23 -10.24 -18.58 9.39
N MET A 24 -10.61 -19.65 8.68
CA MET A 24 -11.94 -20.26 8.79
C MET A 24 -12.23 -20.73 10.22
N LYS A 25 -11.26 -21.38 10.87
CA LYS A 25 -11.38 -21.80 12.27
C LYS A 25 -11.62 -20.60 13.19
N GLN A 26 -10.83 -19.54 13.04
CA GLN A 26 -10.98 -18.32 13.83
C GLN A 26 -12.33 -17.63 13.59
N GLY A 27 -12.86 -17.69 12.37
CA GLY A 27 -14.20 -17.23 12.04
C GLY A 27 -15.31 -18.05 12.70
N LEU A 28 -15.22 -19.39 12.63
CA LEU A 28 -16.17 -20.31 13.25
C LEU A 28 -16.25 -20.12 14.77
N PHE A 29 -15.10 -19.95 15.43
CA PHE A 29 -15.05 -19.72 16.88
C PHE A 29 -15.26 -18.24 17.27
N LYS A 30 -15.44 -17.34 16.29
CA LYS A 30 -15.55 -15.89 16.48
C LYS A 30 -14.46 -15.37 17.43
N SER A 31 -13.21 -15.72 17.13
CA SER A 31 -12.04 -15.26 17.90
C SER A 31 -12.02 -13.73 18.01
N LYS A 32 -11.33 -13.21 19.02
CA LYS A 32 -11.23 -11.76 19.24
C LYS A 32 -10.61 -11.04 18.02
N GLY A 33 -9.51 -11.56 17.48
CA GLY A 33 -8.86 -11.02 16.28
C GLY A 33 -9.81 -10.97 15.06
N TYR A 34 -10.52 -12.07 14.81
CA TYR A 34 -11.52 -12.12 13.72
C TYR A 34 -12.67 -11.12 13.91
N LYS A 35 -13.19 -10.97 15.14
CA LYS A 35 -14.25 -9.99 15.44
C LYS A 35 -13.78 -8.56 15.20
N LEU A 36 -12.59 -8.20 15.68
CA LEU A 36 -11.99 -6.88 15.44
C LEU A 36 -11.77 -6.64 13.95
N PHE A 37 -11.24 -7.64 13.23
CA PHE A 37 -11.04 -7.54 11.79
C PHE A 37 -12.35 -7.26 11.04
N ASN A 38 -13.42 -8.00 11.35
CA ASN A 38 -14.72 -7.76 10.73
C ASN A 38 -15.32 -6.40 11.13
N LYS A 39 -15.20 -6.00 12.40
CA LYS A 39 -15.64 -4.67 12.86
C LYS A 39 -15.03 -3.57 12.00
N TYR A 40 -13.69 -3.53 11.91
CA TYR A 40 -13.00 -2.48 11.17
C TYR A 40 -13.26 -2.53 9.67
N LYS A 41 -13.41 -3.74 9.13
CA LYS A 41 -13.83 -3.93 7.73
C LYS A 41 -15.22 -3.33 7.48
N GLU A 42 -16.21 -3.68 8.29
CA GLU A 42 -17.59 -3.20 8.14
C GLU A 42 -17.69 -1.68 8.36
N GLU A 43 -17.02 -1.15 9.38
CA GLU A 43 -16.93 0.29 9.63
C GLU A 43 -16.35 1.03 8.42
N THR A 44 -15.27 0.51 7.85
CA THR A 44 -14.65 1.10 6.65
C THR A 44 -15.59 1.03 5.46
N GLU A 45 -16.22 -0.12 5.20
CA GLU A 45 -17.14 -0.29 4.06
C GLU A 45 -18.31 0.71 4.13
N ASN A 46 -18.80 1.00 5.33
CA ASN A 46 -19.87 1.98 5.55
C ASN A 46 -19.38 3.44 5.42
N GLU A 47 -18.15 3.74 5.87
CA GLU A 47 -17.62 5.11 5.87
C GLU A 47 -16.93 5.49 4.55
N PHE A 48 -16.58 4.52 3.71
CA PHE A 48 -15.85 4.75 2.45
C PHE A 48 -16.53 5.76 1.51
N PRO A 49 -17.87 5.74 1.30
CA PRO A 49 -18.53 6.75 0.47
C PRO A 49 -18.36 8.16 1.03
N ASN A 50 -18.44 8.33 2.35
CA ASN A 50 -18.28 9.62 3.01
C ASN A 50 -16.84 10.13 2.89
N PHE A 51 -15.87 9.23 3.01
CA PHE A 51 -14.46 9.54 2.75
C PHE A 51 -14.23 10.01 1.31
N ALA A 52 -14.76 9.29 0.32
CA ALA A 52 -14.65 9.68 -1.09
C ALA A 52 -15.25 11.07 -1.37
N ASP A 53 -16.39 11.39 -0.73
CA ASP A 53 -17.02 12.70 -0.82
C ASP A 53 -16.21 13.81 -0.13
N ARG A 54 -15.58 13.52 1.02
CA ARG A 54 -14.65 14.45 1.69
C ARG A 54 -13.40 14.70 0.84
N PHE A 55 -12.81 13.64 0.29
CA PHE A 55 -11.64 13.73 -0.58
C PHE A 55 -11.95 14.57 -1.83
N THR A 56 -13.05 14.26 -2.53
CA THR A 56 -13.47 15.00 -3.74
C THR A 56 -13.65 16.49 -3.44
N ARG A 57 -14.33 16.84 -2.34
CA ARG A 57 -14.52 18.25 -1.96
C ARG A 57 -13.23 18.95 -1.57
N GLY A 58 -12.36 18.27 -0.82
CA GLY A 58 -11.04 18.80 -0.46
C GLY A 58 -10.24 19.13 -1.72
N LEU A 59 -10.18 18.18 -2.66
CA LEU A 59 -9.43 18.34 -3.90
C LEU A 59 -10.00 19.44 -4.79
N LEU A 60 -11.33 19.55 -4.88
CA LEU A 60 -12.00 20.62 -5.62
C LEU A 60 -11.65 22.01 -5.06
N ASN A 61 -11.63 22.13 -3.72
CA ASN A 61 -11.28 23.38 -3.06
C ASN A 61 -9.83 23.77 -3.35
N GLU A 62 -8.90 22.82 -3.25
CA GLU A 62 -7.49 23.04 -3.55
C GLU A 62 -7.28 23.52 -4.99
N ILE A 63 -7.84 22.80 -5.97
CA ILE A 63 -7.74 23.15 -7.40
C ILE A 63 -8.29 24.56 -7.67
N LYS A 64 -9.45 24.91 -7.09
CA LYS A 64 -10.06 26.23 -7.28
C LYS A 64 -9.31 27.37 -6.59
N SER A 65 -8.69 27.07 -5.45
CA SER A 65 -7.97 28.07 -4.67
C SER A 65 -6.58 28.38 -5.20
N ASP A 66 -6.01 27.49 -6.04
CA ASP A 66 -4.69 27.70 -6.62
C ASP A 66 -4.71 28.76 -7.72
N THR A 67 -4.03 29.88 -7.46
CA THR A 67 -3.88 31.00 -8.39
C THR A 67 -2.67 30.87 -9.31
N ASP A 68 -1.76 29.92 -9.06
CA ASP A 68 -0.58 29.65 -9.88
C ASP A 68 -0.31 28.13 -9.98
N PRO A 69 -1.20 27.39 -10.67
CA PRO A 69 -1.10 25.94 -10.81
C PRO A 69 0.20 25.49 -11.50
N ASN A 70 0.82 26.35 -12.32
CA ASN A 70 2.11 26.04 -12.94
C ASN A 70 3.24 26.01 -11.91
N SER A 71 3.30 26.98 -11.00
CA SER A 71 4.26 26.99 -9.89
C SER A 71 4.07 25.78 -8.98
N THR A 72 2.82 25.44 -8.65
CA THR A 72 2.48 24.25 -7.85
C THR A 72 2.95 22.95 -8.51
N GLN A 73 2.70 22.79 -9.82
CA GLN A 73 3.20 21.65 -10.60
C GLN A 73 4.73 21.59 -10.58
N GLN A 74 5.42 22.71 -10.83
CA GLN A 74 6.87 22.73 -10.87
C GLN A 74 7.50 22.40 -9.51
N ALA A 75 6.97 22.96 -8.41
CA ALA A 75 7.43 22.64 -7.07
C ALA A 75 7.26 21.15 -6.74
N PHE A 76 6.16 20.54 -7.19
CA PHE A 76 5.94 19.12 -7.04
C PHE A 76 6.91 18.29 -7.89
N ALA A 77 7.15 18.65 -9.16
CA ALA A 77 8.15 18.00 -10.01
C ALA A 77 9.57 18.07 -9.43
N ASP A 78 9.94 19.20 -8.83
CA ASP A 78 11.22 19.39 -8.17
C ASP A 78 11.32 18.52 -6.91
N GLU A 79 10.24 18.47 -6.12
CA GLU A 79 10.15 17.64 -4.93
C GLU A 79 10.30 16.15 -5.26
N VAL A 80 9.53 15.65 -6.22
CA VAL A 80 9.53 14.23 -6.60
C VAL A 80 10.75 13.83 -7.43
N GLY A 81 11.39 14.79 -8.11
CA GLY A 81 12.51 14.57 -9.02
C GLY A 81 12.12 14.05 -10.41
N SER A 82 10.90 14.35 -10.89
CA SER A 82 10.43 13.94 -12.22
C SER A 82 9.50 14.98 -12.84
N THR A 83 9.78 15.37 -14.08
CA THR A 83 8.90 16.24 -14.88
C THR A 83 7.85 15.45 -15.67
N GLU A 84 7.93 14.12 -15.70
CA GLU A 84 6.94 13.28 -16.42
C GLU A 84 5.58 13.29 -15.72
N ILE A 85 5.57 13.56 -14.42
CA ILE A 85 4.37 13.53 -13.58
C ILE A 85 3.62 14.87 -13.53
N ILE A 86 4.05 15.84 -14.33
CA ILE A 86 3.40 17.15 -14.45
C ILE A 86 2.89 17.41 -15.87
N LEU A 87 2.01 18.40 -15.98
CA LEU A 87 1.48 18.91 -17.25
C LEU A 87 2.43 19.93 -17.87
N ASN A 88 2.38 20.07 -19.19
CA ASN A 88 2.95 21.24 -19.84
C ASN A 88 2.10 22.47 -19.50
N ALA A 89 2.72 23.66 -19.42
CA ALA A 89 2.04 24.89 -19.05
C ALA A 89 0.78 25.19 -19.89
N SER A 90 0.78 24.84 -21.18
CA SER A 90 -0.37 25.01 -22.08
C SER A 90 -1.54 24.06 -21.80
N GLU A 91 -1.31 22.96 -21.10
CA GLU A 91 -2.31 21.92 -20.80
C GLU A 91 -3.00 22.17 -19.45
N ILE A 92 -2.39 22.98 -18.58
CA ILE A 92 -2.86 23.21 -17.21
C ILE A 92 -4.28 23.78 -17.18
N GLU A 93 -4.54 24.91 -17.84
CA GLU A 93 -5.87 25.55 -17.77
C GLU A 93 -7.01 24.71 -18.38
N PRO A 94 -6.83 24.05 -19.54
CA PRO A 94 -7.83 23.11 -20.06
C PRO A 94 -8.15 21.97 -19.07
N VAL A 95 -7.13 21.36 -18.46
CA VAL A 95 -7.31 20.24 -17.53
C VAL A 95 -7.92 20.72 -16.21
N LYS A 96 -7.48 21.87 -15.70
CA LYS A 96 -8.03 22.52 -14.51
C LYS A 96 -9.52 22.81 -14.68
N SER A 97 -9.88 23.49 -15.76
CA SER A 97 -11.29 23.83 -16.07
C SER A 97 -12.18 22.59 -16.12
N LYS A 98 -11.66 21.46 -16.63
CA LYS A 98 -12.36 20.17 -16.65
C LYS A 98 -12.53 19.59 -15.25
N LEU A 99 -11.48 19.62 -14.42
CA LEU A 99 -11.48 19.07 -13.05
C LEU A 99 -12.20 19.94 -12.02
N GLU A 100 -12.53 21.19 -12.35
CA GLU A 100 -13.43 22.01 -11.53
C GLU A 100 -14.90 21.55 -11.56
N SER A 101 -15.25 20.62 -12.47
CA SER A 101 -16.52 19.91 -12.46
C SER A 101 -16.55 18.86 -11.33
N PRO A 102 -17.46 18.97 -10.35
CA PRO A 102 -17.53 18.03 -9.23
C PRO A 102 -17.72 16.57 -9.67
N ASP A 103 -18.52 16.33 -10.71
CA ASP A 103 -18.79 14.97 -11.18
C ASP A 103 -17.57 14.34 -11.86
N VAL A 104 -16.82 15.14 -12.63
CA VAL A 104 -15.60 14.68 -13.29
C VAL A 104 -14.53 14.38 -12.24
N LEU A 105 -14.34 15.28 -11.27
CA LEU A 105 -13.38 15.08 -10.20
C LEU A 105 -13.74 13.86 -9.33
N LYS A 106 -15.02 13.69 -9.01
CA LYS A 106 -15.52 12.54 -8.26
C LYS A 106 -15.23 11.23 -8.97
N ASP A 107 -15.44 11.16 -10.29
CA ASP A 107 -15.08 9.98 -11.08
C ASP A 107 -13.58 9.65 -10.96
N ARG A 108 -12.70 10.65 -11.09
CA ARG A 108 -11.25 10.45 -10.93
C ARG A 108 -10.89 9.97 -9.53
N VAL A 109 -11.45 10.58 -8.50
CA VAL A 109 -11.25 10.18 -7.11
C VAL A 109 -11.70 8.72 -6.91
N LEU A 110 -12.87 8.33 -7.41
CA LEU A 110 -13.36 6.95 -7.26
C LEU A 110 -12.49 5.92 -8.01
N ARG A 111 -11.88 6.29 -9.14
CA ARG A 111 -10.94 5.42 -9.88
C ARG A 111 -9.64 5.21 -9.14
N ILE A 112 -9.10 6.28 -8.56
CA ILE A 112 -7.89 6.23 -7.73
C ILE A 112 -8.18 5.35 -6.49
N LEU A 113 -9.27 5.65 -5.77
CA LEU A 113 -9.74 4.91 -4.59
C LEU A 113 -10.13 3.45 -4.85
N ASN A 114 -10.27 3.04 -6.12
CA ASN A 114 -10.55 1.65 -6.48
C ASN A 114 -9.29 0.77 -6.47
N SER A 115 -8.42 0.97 -5.48
CA SER A 115 -7.25 0.13 -5.22
C SER A 115 -7.53 -0.92 -4.14
N ASN A 116 -7.02 -2.14 -4.36
CA ASN A 116 -7.00 -3.17 -3.31
C ASN A 116 -6.20 -2.68 -2.11
N PHE A 117 -5.12 -1.95 -2.36
CA PHE A 117 -4.23 -1.49 -1.32
C PHE A 117 -4.96 -0.53 -0.37
N VAL A 118 -5.65 0.50 -0.90
CA VAL A 118 -6.48 1.43 -0.12
C VAL A 118 -7.56 0.71 0.69
N LYS A 119 -8.34 -0.16 0.06
CA LYS A 119 -9.45 -0.86 0.74
C LYS A 119 -8.97 -1.80 1.84
N MET A 120 -7.74 -2.31 1.76
CA MET A 120 -7.15 -3.17 2.77
C MET A 120 -6.44 -2.39 3.88
N THR A 121 -5.82 -1.25 3.59
CA THR A 121 -5.08 -0.46 4.58
C THR A 121 -6.00 0.39 5.46
N PHE A 122 -7.09 0.91 4.92
CA PHE A 122 -8.06 1.72 5.66
C PHE A 122 -8.55 1.06 6.98
N PRO A 123 -9.06 -0.19 7.00
CA PRO A 123 -9.46 -0.83 8.25
C PRO A 123 -8.28 -1.10 9.19
N VAL A 124 -7.07 -1.31 8.66
CA VAL A 124 -5.86 -1.53 9.47
C VAL A 124 -5.46 -0.26 10.21
N PHE A 125 -5.50 0.90 9.55
CA PHE A 125 -5.15 2.17 10.17
C PHE A 125 -6.16 2.58 11.25
N ASN A 126 -7.45 2.38 11.01
CA ASN A 126 -8.46 2.55 12.07
C ASN A 126 -8.17 1.68 13.30
N ALA A 127 -7.84 0.40 13.09
CA ALA A 127 -7.55 -0.52 14.19
C ALA A 127 -6.27 -0.16 14.96
N LEU A 128 -5.21 0.23 14.25
CA LEU A 128 -3.96 0.67 14.87
C LEU A 128 -4.17 1.94 15.68
N PHE A 129 -4.86 2.94 15.11
CA PHE A 129 -5.13 4.20 15.80
C PHE A 129 -6.00 3.96 17.05
N ASP A 130 -7.08 3.20 16.93
CA ASP A 130 -7.95 2.88 18.06
C ASP A 130 -7.21 2.12 19.15
N GLY A 131 -6.36 1.15 18.79
CA GLY A 131 -5.55 0.42 19.76
C GLY A 131 -4.56 1.33 20.49
N ALA A 132 -3.88 2.23 19.77
CA ALA A 132 -2.98 3.21 20.40
C ALA A 132 -3.74 4.22 21.26
N ALA A 133 -4.88 4.70 20.78
CA ALA A 133 -5.72 5.65 21.51
C ALA A 133 -6.26 5.03 22.80
N GLU A 134 -6.75 3.78 22.76
CA GLU A 134 -7.21 3.06 23.95
C GLU A 134 -6.08 2.88 24.96
N TYR A 135 -4.88 2.48 24.51
CA TYR A 135 -3.72 2.33 25.37
C TYR A 135 -3.31 3.66 26.05
N SER A 136 -3.30 4.75 25.29
CA SER A 136 -2.92 6.08 25.80
C SER A 136 -4.08 6.83 26.48
N GLY A 137 -5.27 6.23 26.61
CA GLY A 137 -6.46 6.86 27.21
C GLY A 137 -7.01 8.06 26.41
N ARG A 138 -6.78 8.09 25.10
CA ARG A 138 -7.19 9.16 24.19
C ARG A 138 -8.54 8.86 23.56
N ASN A 139 -9.38 9.90 23.43
CA ASN A 139 -10.60 9.83 22.65
C ASN A 139 -10.73 11.11 21.80
N ASP A 140 -10.22 11.04 20.58
CA ASP A 140 -10.31 12.14 19.61
C ASP A 140 -10.73 11.59 18.24
N PRO A 141 -12.05 11.51 17.98
CA PRO A 141 -12.57 10.99 16.72
C PRO A 141 -12.16 11.80 15.50
N GLN A 142 -11.94 13.11 15.66
CA GLN A 142 -11.53 13.97 14.55
C GLN A 142 -10.06 13.73 14.20
N LEU A 143 -9.19 13.66 15.20
CA LEU A 143 -7.79 13.31 14.99
C LEU A 143 -7.64 11.91 14.38
N ARG A 144 -8.44 10.94 14.85
CA ARG A 144 -8.51 9.60 14.24
C ARG A 144 -8.82 9.69 12.75
N GLN A 145 -9.87 10.43 12.39
CA GLN A 145 -10.26 10.60 10.99
C GLN A 145 -9.14 11.26 10.18
N ASP A 146 -8.56 12.36 10.67
CA ASP A 146 -7.52 13.08 9.95
C ASP A 146 -6.25 12.23 9.77
N MET A 147 -5.82 11.52 10.81
CA MET A 147 -4.66 10.64 10.72
C MET A 147 -4.88 9.50 9.73
N VAL A 148 -6.00 8.78 9.84
CA VAL A 148 -6.30 7.65 8.95
C VAL A 148 -6.45 8.12 7.51
N GLU A 149 -7.29 9.14 7.27
CA GLU A 149 -7.52 9.65 5.91
C GLU A 149 -6.26 10.26 5.31
N GLY A 150 -5.47 11.02 6.08
CA GLY A 150 -4.24 11.63 5.60
C GLY A 150 -3.25 10.58 5.07
N HIS A 151 -3.04 9.50 5.81
CA HIS A 151 -2.19 8.39 5.35
C HIS A 151 -2.80 7.59 4.21
N ILE A 152 -4.12 7.45 4.15
CA ILE A 152 -4.79 6.83 2.99
C ILE A 152 -4.58 7.68 1.74
N LEU A 153 -4.75 9.01 1.80
CA LEU A 153 -4.50 9.90 0.67
C LEU A 153 -3.05 9.84 0.18
N ALA A 154 -2.09 9.81 1.11
CA ALA A 154 -0.68 9.70 0.75
C ALA A 154 -0.33 8.36 0.10
N ILE A 155 -0.95 7.28 0.56
CA ILE A 155 -0.84 5.96 -0.07
C ILE A 155 -1.46 5.97 -1.46
N ASP A 156 -2.65 6.52 -1.55
CA ASP A 156 -3.47 6.55 -2.76
C ASP A 156 -2.82 7.39 -3.87
N LEU A 157 -1.93 8.33 -3.52
CA LEU A 157 -1.07 9.06 -4.46
C LEU A 157 -0.14 8.15 -5.26
N SER A 158 0.23 6.95 -4.76
CA SER A 158 1.09 6.05 -5.52
C SER A 158 0.40 5.52 -6.79
N GLU A 159 -0.92 5.31 -6.75
CA GLU A 159 -1.68 4.78 -7.90
C GLU A 159 -1.69 5.72 -9.13
N PRO A 160 -2.09 7.01 -9.03
CA PRO A 160 -2.02 7.93 -10.17
C PRO A 160 -0.57 8.14 -10.64
N MET A 161 0.41 8.14 -9.73
CA MET A 161 1.82 8.24 -10.12
C MET A 161 2.29 7.01 -10.90
N ASP A 162 1.98 5.80 -10.44
CA ASP A 162 2.32 4.55 -11.13
C ASP A 162 1.65 4.49 -12.51
N ARG A 163 0.36 4.85 -12.62
CA ARG A 163 -0.36 4.91 -13.92
C ARG A 163 0.28 5.87 -14.93
N ILE A 164 0.80 7.02 -14.48
CA ILE A 164 1.48 7.98 -15.35
C ILE A 164 2.80 7.42 -15.88
N VAL A 165 3.56 6.74 -15.02
CA VAL A 165 4.88 6.19 -15.35
C VAL A 165 4.75 4.92 -16.19
N ASP A 166 3.93 3.97 -15.75
CA ASP A 166 3.80 2.65 -16.37
C ASP A 166 2.87 2.66 -17.60
N LYS A 167 1.94 3.62 -17.69
CA LYS A 167 0.96 3.77 -18.80
C LYS A 167 0.20 2.47 -19.08
N ASP A 168 -0.35 1.87 -18.04
CA ASP A 168 -1.00 0.55 -18.08
C ASP A 168 -2.53 0.61 -17.87
N GLU A 169 -3.05 1.56 -17.09
CA GLU A 169 -4.48 1.78 -16.81
C GLU A 169 -4.86 3.27 -16.99
N ASP A 170 -6.14 3.54 -17.31
CA ASP A 170 -6.71 4.90 -17.32
C ASP A 170 -5.95 5.91 -18.21
N LEU A 171 -5.48 5.47 -19.40
CA LEU A 171 -4.67 6.27 -20.34
C LEU A 171 -5.30 7.60 -20.74
N ASP A 172 -6.63 7.66 -20.84
CA ASP A 172 -7.37 8.87 -21.19
C ASP A 172 -7.40 9.92 -20.06
N TYR A 173 -6.93 9.57 -18.86
CA TYR A 173 -7.02 10.37 -17.65
C TYR A 173 -5.65 10.72 -17.04
N LEU A 174 -4.54 10.38 -17.70
CA LEU A 174 -3.20 10.66 -17.17
C LEU A 174 -2.97 12.15 -16.90
N ASP A 175 -3.48 13.03 -17.75
CA ASP A 175 -3.38 14.48 -17.55
C ASP A 175 -4.17 14.96 -16.32
N ASP A 176 -5.29 14.31 -16.03
CA ASP A 176 -6.08 14.62 -14.83
C ASP A 176 -5.29 14.27 -13.57
N TYR A 177 -4.67 13.09 -13.58
CA TYR A 177 -3.82 12.63 -12.48
C TYR A 177 -2.60 13.54 -12.27
N LYS A 178 -1.94 13.96 -13.35
CA LYS A 178 -0.83 14.93 -13.28
C LYS A 178 -1.26 16.22 -12.60
N LEU A 179 -2.44 16.77 -12.94
CA LEU A 179 -2.95 17.97 -12.27
C LEU A 179 -3.23 17.71 -10.78
N MET A 180 -3.86 16.58 -10.46
CA MET A 180 -4.35 16.26 -9.11
C MET A 180 -3.23 15.95 -8.11
N ASN A 181 -2.16 15.29 -8.53
CA ASN A 181 -1.08 14.79 -7.65
C ASN A 181 -0.55 15.79 -6.59
N PRO A 182 -0.13 17.02 -6.95
CA PRO A 182 0.36 17.98 -5.94
C PRO A 182 -0.69 18.30 -4.88
N TYR A 183 -1.96 18.41 -5.27
CA TYR A 183 -3.04 18.73 -4.34
C TYR A 183 -3.41 17.54 -3.46
N ILE A 184 -3.35 16.31 -3.98
CA ILE A 184 -3.52 15.09 -3.16
C ILE A 184 -2.46 15.03 -2.07
N LEU A 185 -1.19 15.26 -2.42
CA LEU A 185 -0.09 15.28 -1.45
C LEU A 185 -0.28 16.39 -0.40
N LYS A 186 -0.71 17.59 -0.82
CA LYS A 186 -1.03 18.68 0.10
C LYS A 186 -2.14 18.30 1.09
N LEU A 187 -3.26 17.75 0.61
CA LEU A 187 -4.36 17.31 1.48
C LEU A 187 -3.92 16.24 2.48
N ALA A 188 -3.05 15.31 2.05
CA ALA A 188 -2.47 14.32 2.95
C ALA A 188 -1.65 14.99 4.06
N ARG A 189 -0.76 15.93 3.72
CA ARG A 189 0.06 16.70 4.68
C ARG A 189 -0.79 17.49 5.66
N ASP A 190 -1.80 18.20 5.16
CA ASP A 190 -2.69 19.03 5.99
C ASP A 190 -3.42 18.18 7.04
N LYS A 191 -3.83 16.97 6.68
CA LYS A 191 -4.45 16.01 7.60
C LYS A 191 -3.45 15.39 8.57
N ILE A 192 -2.32 14.90 8.08
CA ILE A 192 -1.27 14.26 8.89
C ILE A 192 -0.69 15.26 9.92
N SER A 193 -0.57 16.53 9.55
CA SER A 193 -0.08 17.59 10.44
C SER A 193 -0.93 17.79 11.70
N LYS A 194 -2.20 17.34 11.70
CA LYS A 194 -3.06 17.37 12.89
C LYS A 194 -2.55 16.47 14.01
N GLY A 195 -1.73 15.47 13.69
CA GLY A 195 -1.00 14.65 14.68
C GLY A 195 0.20 15.35 15.32
N GLY A 196 0.59 16.53 14.83
CA GLY A 196 1.72 17.32 15.34
C GLY A 196 2.99 17.22 14.49
N ASP A 197 3.95 18.11 14.76
CA ASP A 197 5.16 18.30 13.93
C ASP A 197 6.01 17.02 13.81
N VAL A 198 6.09 16.22 14.89
CA VAL A 198 6.83 14.95 14.88
C VAL A 198 6.18 13.98 13.90
N VAL A 199 4.85 13.85 13.94
CA VAL A 199 4.09 12.96 13.06
C VAL A 199 4.24 13.36 11.59
N LEU A 200 4.18 14.67 11.31
CA LEU A 200 4.42 15.19 9.96
C LEU A 200 5.86 14.90 9.51
N LYS A 201 6.85 15.12 10.37
CA LYS A 201 8.25 14.84 10.06
C LYS A 201 8.48 13.36 9.73
N GLU A 202 7.91 12.45 10.51
CA GLU A 202 7.97 11.01 10.24
C GLU A 202 7.37 10.68 8.87
N PHE A 203 6.23 11.30 8.53
CA PHE A 203 5.62 11.17 7.21
C PHE A 203 6.55 11.64 6.08
N GLU A 204 7.16 12.82 6.20
CA GLU A 204 8.06 13.35 5.16
C GLU A 204 9.31 12.48 4.97
N GLU A 205 9.87 11.95 6.06
CA GLU A 205 10.99 11.00 5.99
C GLU A 205 10.58 9.69 5.30
N GLY A 206 9.41 9.15 5.66
CA GLY A 206 8.84 7.97 5.01
C GLY A 206 8.52 8.18 3.53
N PHE A 207 7.97 9.33 3.17
CA PHE A 207 7.67 9.71 1.79
C PHE A 207 8.95 9.79 0.95
N LYS A 208 9.99 10.46 1.47
CA LYS A 208 11.30 10.51 0.82
C LYS A 208 11.90 9.11 0.62
N ASP A 209 11.82 8.25 1.63
CA ASP A 209 12.31 6.88 1.56
C ASP A 209 11.56 6.03 0.53
N ALA A 210 10.23 6.19 0.44
CA ALA A 210 9.42 5.51 -0.56
C ALA A 210 9.81 5.91 -1.99
N ARG A 211 10.07 7.21 -2.23
CA ARG A 211 10.54 7.70 -3.54
C ARG A 211 11.90 7.14 -3.92
N VAL A 212 12.83 7.02 -2.97
CA VAL A 212 14.13 6.36 -3.22
C VAL A 212 13.92 4.91 -3.64
N GLY A 213 13.02 4.19 -2.97
CA GLY A 213 12.65 2.82 -3.35
C GLY A 213 12.07 2.75 -4.77
N GLN A 214 11.14 3.63 -5.12
CA GLN A 214 10.52 3.68 -6.45
C GLN A 214 11.52 4.03 -7.56
N TYR A 215 12.39 5.01 -7.33
CA TYR A 215 13.44 5.36 -8.29
C TYR A 215 14.40 4.19 -8.52
N LEU A 216 14.75 3.47 -7.45
CA LEU A 216 15.59 2.27 -7.57
C LEU A 216 14.87 1.17 -8.34
N ASP A 217 13.58 0.93 -8.08
CA ASP A 217 12.75 -0.04 -8.79
C ASP A 217 12.84 0.15 -10.31
N GLU A 218 12.60 1.37 -10.78
CA GLU A 218 12.69 1.74 -12.20
C GLU A 218 14.11 1.54 -12.75
N LYS A 219 15.13 1.98 -12.01
CA LYS A 219 16.53 1.81 -12.43
C LYS A 219 16.91 0.33 -12.59
N LEU A 220 16.40 -0.55 -11.74
CA LEU A 220 16.72 -1.98 -11.79
C LEU A 220 16.12 -2.67 -13.02
N LYS A 221 15.03 -2.15 -13.61
CA LYS A 221 14.46 -2.64 -14.87
C LYS A 221 15.47 -2.59 -16.02
N SER A 222 16.43 -1.66 -16.00
CA SER A 222 17.47 -1.52 -17.03
C SER A 222 18.61 -2.55 -16.95
N LYS A 223 18.73 -3.28 -15.83
CA LYS A 223 19.83 -4.24 -15.60
C LYS A 223 19.36 -5.52 -14.86
N PRO A 224 18.34 -6.21 -15.38
CA PRO A 224 17.63 -7.26 -14.66
C PRO A 224 18.50 -8.46 -14.26
N THR A 225 19.58 -8.74 -14.98
CA THR A 225 20.49 -9.88 -14.72
C THR A 225 21.61 -9.57 -13.71
N LYS A 226 21.73 -8.31 -13.26
CA LYS A 226 22.80 -7.84 -12.36
C LYS A 226 22.27 -7.22 -11.07
N ILE A 227 21.03 -7.52 -10.71
CA ILE A 227 20.42 -7.04 -9.47
C ILE A 227 21.05 -7.77 -8.28
N THR A 228 21.50 -7.01 -7.29
CA THR A 228 22.04 -7.56 -6.03
C THR A 228 20.96 -7.71 -4.95
N GLU A 229 21.21 -8.52 -3.91
CA GLU A 229 20.30 -8.62 -2.75
C GLU A 229 20.10 -7.27 -2.04
N GLU A 230 21.16 -6.47 -1.93
CA GLU A 230 21.11 -5.13 -1.34
C GLU A 230 20.19 -4.22 -2.13
N GLU A 231 20.28 -4.24 -3.46
CA GLU A 231 19.41 -3.48 -4.35
C GLU A 231 17.95 -3.93 -4.27
N MET A 232 17.70 -5.25 -4.20
CA MET A 232 16.35 -5.77 -3.97
C MET A 232 15.79 -5.29 -2.64
N THR A 233 16.60 -5.35 -1.58
CA THR A 233 16.20 -4.92 -0.23
C THR A 233 15.90 -3.42 -0.18
N LEU A 234 16.68 -2.60 -0.89
CA LEU A 234 16.46 -1.16 -1.00
C LEU A 234 15.25 -0.82 -1.88
N SER A 235 15.00 -1.56 -2.97
CA SER A 235 13.80 -1.38 -3.79
C SER A 235 12.53 -1.67 -2.98
N TYR A 236 12.56 -2.76 -2.21
CA TYR A 236 11.50 -3.16 -1.28
C TYR A 236 11.24 -2.15 -0.16
N LYS A 237 12.17 -1.21 0.08
CA LYS A 237 12.01 -0.15 1.07
C LYS A 237 10.75 0.68 0.82
N LYS A 238 10.21 0.74 -0.40
CA LYS A 238 8.94 1.45 -0.67
C LYS A 238 7.77 0.90 0.15
N TYR A 239 7.60 -0.42 0.21
CA TYR A 239 6.56 -1.06 1.03
C TYR A 239 6.77 -0.78 2.52
N ARG A 240 8.01 -0.92 2.98
CA ARG A 240 8.42 -0.66 4.37
C ARG A 240 8.15 0.79 4.77
N ALA A 241 8.60 1.74 3.95
CA ALA A 241 8.55 3.16 4.26
C ALA A 241 7.11 3.65 4.34
N VAL A 242 6.26 3.26 3.38
CA VAL A 242 4.85 3.64 3.36
C VAL A 242 4.10 3.05 4.56
N MET A 243 4.12 1.73 4.72
CA MET A 243 3.30 1.06 5.74
C MET A 243 3.88 1.18 7.14
N GLY A 244 5.20 1.14 7.30
CA GLY A 244 5.85 1.31 8.58
C GLY A 244 5.63 2.71 9.14
N THR A 245 5.84 3.76 8.32
CA THR A 245 5.63 5.14 8.75
C THR A 245 4.16 5.42 9.06
N ALA A 246 3.23 4.91 8.25
CA ALA A 246 1.82 5.01 8.56
C ALA A 246 1.48 4.31 9.89
N GLY A 247 1.99 3.10 10.10
CA GLY A 247 1.85 2.38 11.37
C GLY A 247 2.37 3.19 12.55
N ARG A 248 3.58 3.76 12.46
CA ARG A 248 4.16 4.65 13.48
C ARG A 248 3.24 5.83 13.80
N ASN A 249 2.71 6.47 12.77
CA ASN A 249 1.88 7.65 12.89
C ASN A 249 0.48 7.36 13.43
N MET A 250 -0.02 6.13 13.30
CA MET A 250 -1.26 5.72 14.00
C MET A 250 -1.10 5.72 15.53
N ALA A 251 0.13 5.61 16.03
CA ALA A 251 0.46 5.84 17.43
C ALA A 251 1.03 7.26 17.68
N LEU A 252 0.81 8.20 16.76
CA LEU A 252 1.32 9.58 16.81
C LEU A 252 2.84 9.67 17.01
N ALA A 253 3.57 8.68 16.48
CA ALA A 253 5.01 8.52 16.68
C ALA A 253 5.45 8.38 18.16
N GLU A 254 4.51 8.10 19.07
CA GLU A 254 4.79 7.94 20.49
C GLU A 254 5.46 6.59 20.77
N ARG A 255 6.56 6.61 21.53
CA ARG A 255 7.25 5.39 21.95
C ARG A 255 6.60 4.77 23.20
N PRO A 256 6.60 3.43 23.34
CA PRO A 256 7.20 2.46 22.43
C PRO A 256 6.30 2.04 21.25
N LEU A 257 5.00 2.34 21.30
CA LEU A 257 4.01 1.82 20.34
C LEU A 257 4.31 2.18 18.89
N GLY A 258 4.73 3.41 18.60
CA GLY A 258 5.06 3.85 17.25
C GLY A 258 6.19 3.05 16.61
N GLU A 259 7.20 2.62 17.38
CA GLU A 259 8.28 1.76 16.85
C GLU A 259 7.80 0.32 16.64
N ILE A 260 6.96 -0.18 17.54
CA ILE A 260 6.40 -1.51 17.43
C ILE A 260 5.51 -1.61 16.19
N PHE A 261 4.64 -0.61 15.99
CA PHE A 261 3.79 -0.51 14.80
C PHE A 261 4.61 -0.32 13.53
N TYR A 262 5.65 0.52 13.56
CA TYR A 262 6.57 0.66 12.44
C TYR A 262 7.12 -0.70 12.01
N LEU A 263 7.76 -1.42 12.93
CA LEU A 263 8.41 -2.70 12.64
C LEU A 263 7.42 -3.76 12.17
N GLY A 264 6.29 -3.90 12.86
CA GLY A 264 5.26 -4.87 12.50
C GLY A 264 4.67 -4.62 11.11
N MET A 265 4.27 -3.38 10.82
CA MET A 265 3.63 -3.02 9.55
C MET A 265 4.63 -2.99 8.39
N ALA A 266 5.84 -2.50 8.63
CA ALA A 266 6.93 -2.54 7.66
C ALA A 266 7.15 -3.95 7.10
N ARG A 267 7.33 -4.91 8.02
CA ARG A 267 7.64 -6.30 7.68
C ARG A 267 6.45 -7.01 7.06
N ALA A 268 5.25 -6.78 7.59
CA ALA A 268 4.03 -7.33 6.98
C ALA A 268 3.86 -6.84 5.52
N ALA A 269 4.14 -5.56 5.24
CA ALA A 269 4.05 -4.99 3.91
C ALA A 269 5.09 -5.57 2.94
N GLU A 270 6.33 -5.77 3.38
CA GLU A 270 7.34 -6.49 2.58
C GLU A 270 6.90 -7.93 2.27
N GLY A 271 6.24 -8.58 3.25
CA GLY A 271 5.58 -9.88 3.06
C GLY A 271 4.50 -9.86 1.99
N VAL A 272 3.59 -8.86 2.01
CA VAL A 272 2.55 -8.68 0.98
C VAL A 272 3.18 -8.47 -0.39
N GLY A 273 4.26 -7.67 -0.49
CA GLY A 273 4.98 -7.42 -1.74
C GLY A 273 5.41 -8.72 -2.45
N CYS A 274 5.86 -9.72 -1.68
CA CYS A 274 6.20 -11.03 -2.23
C CYS A 274 5.01 -11.73 -2.89
N GLY A 275 3.82 -11.69 -2.27
CA GLY A 275 2.60 -12.26 -2.85
C GLY A 275 2.12 -11.50 -4.08
N ASN A 276 2.19 -10.17 -4.06
CA ASN A 276 1.85 -9.32 -5.19
C ASN A 276 2.71 -9.65 -6.42
N GLU A 277 4.02 -9.86 -6.24
CA GLU A 277 4.91 -10.23 -7.35
C GLU A 277 4.56 -11.59 -7.97
N ILE A 278 4.08 -12.54 -7.15
CA ILE A 278 3.61 -13.84 -7.63
C ILE A 278 2.31 -13.66 -8.42
N GLU A 279 1.35 -12.90 -7.88
CA GLU A 279 0.09 -12.57 -8.55
C GLU A 279 0.33 -11.88 -9.90
N ASP A 280 1.15 -10.83 -9.91
CA ASP A 280 1.51 -10.07 -11.11
C ASP A 280 2.17 -10.96 -12.17
N SER A 281 3.08 -11.84 -11.73
CA SER A 281 3.75 -12.75 -12.67
C SER A 281 2.77 -13.71 -13.35
N ILE A 282 1.77 -14.22 -12.61
CA ILE A 282 0.70 -15.07 -13.16
C ILE A 282 -0.12 -14.28 -14.19
N LYS A 283 -0.57 -13.06 -13.82
CA LYS A 283 -1.43 -12.22 -14.66
C LYS A 283 -0.74 -11.80 -15.95
N ASN A 284 0.52 -11.39 -15.85
CA ASN A 284 1.28 -10.85 -16.97
C ASN A 284 1.95 -11.93 -17.84
N GLY A 285 2.08 -13.16 -17.31
CA GLY A 285 2.69 -14.26 -18.05
C GLY A 285 4.22 -14.19 -18.12
N PHE A 286 4.87 -13.42 -17.26
CA PHE A 286 6.34 -13.33 -17.15
C PHE A 286 6.73 -13.02 -15.71
N VAL A 287 7.98 -13.29 -15.32
CA VAL A 287 8.49 -12.97 -13.98
C VAL A 287 8.68 -11.45 -13.85
N LYS A 288 8.02 -10.82 -12.87
CA LYS A 288 8.09 -9.36 -12.65
C LYS A 288 9.54 -8.86 -12.50
N ILE A 289 9.82 -7.64 -12.96
CA ILE A 289 11.14 -7.01 -12.93
C ILE A 289 11.02 -5.59 -12.34
N PRO A 290 11.82 -5.21 -11.32
CA PRO A 290 12.57 -6.11 -10.45
C PRO A 290 11.64 -6.92 -9.54
N SER A 291 12.07 -8.08 -9.05
CA SER A 291 11.29 -8.88 -8.10
C SER A 291 12.14 -9.92 -7.36
N TRP A 292 11.71 -10.35 -6.17
CA TRP A 292 12.36 -11.48 -5.49
C TRP A 292 12.30 -12.77 -6.30
N PRO A 293 11.16 -13.13 -6.96
CA PRO A 293 11.10 -14.26 -7.87
C PRO A 293 12.17 -14.21 -8.94
N LEU A 294 12.39 -13.06 -9.59
CA LEU A 294 13.43 -12.90 -10.60
C LEU A 294 14.82 -13.11 -10.01
N TYR A 295 15.14 -12.40 -8.92
CA TYR A 295 16.44 -12.46 -8.28
C TYR A 295 16.83 -13.90 -7.92
N TYR A 296 15.95 -14.63 -7.25
CA TYR A 296 16.22 -16.01 -6.86
C TYR A 296 16.18 -16.99 -8.04
N SER A 297 15.37 -16.74 -9.08
CA SER A 297 15.36 -17.56 -10.29
C SER A 297 16.71 -17.53 -11.00
N LEU A 298 17.29 -16.33 -11.14
CA LEU A 298 18.59 -16.15 -11.77
C LEU A 298 19.71 -16.75 -10.92
N LEU A 299 19.66 -16.58 -9.60
CA LEU A 299 20.66 -17.14 -8.69
C LEU A 299 20.64 -18.67 -8.65
N ALA A 300 19.44 -19.27 -8.67
CA ALA A 300 19.26 -20.72 -8.63
C ALA A 300 19.37 -21.38 -10.02
N ASN A 301 19.33 -20.59 -11.09
CA ASN A 301 19.13 -21.06 -12.46
C ASN A 301 17.90 -22.00 -12.57
N ASP A 302 16.81 -21.64 -11.87
CA ASP A 302 15.56 -22.40 -11.80
C ASP A 302 14.42 -21.45 -11.41
N VAL A 303 13.50 -21.22 -12.35
CA VAL A 303 12.34 -20.34 -12.14
C VAL A 303 11.47 -20.85 -10.99
N LYS A 304 11.14 -22.14 -10.98
CA LYS A 304 10.27 -22.70 -9.94
C LYS A 304 10.91 -22.52 -8.58
N LYS A 305 12.23 -22.75 -8.48
CA LYS A 305 12.97 -22.53 -7.25
C LYS A 305 12.98 -21.07 -6.80
N GLY A 306 13.05 -20.13 -7.74
CA GLY A 306 12.97 -18.70 -7.43
C GLY A 306 11.67 -18.30 -6.73
N PHE A 307 10.53 -18.81 -7.21
CA PHE A 307 9.22 -18.59 -6.57
C PHE A 307 9.09 -19.30 -5.22
N GLU A 308 9.62 -20.51 -5.08
CA GLU A 308 9.68 -21.22 -3.78
C GLU A 308 10.42 -20.41 -2.72
N ILE A 309 11.62 -19.90 -3.05
CA ILE A 309 12.44 -19.12 -2.12
C ILE A 309 11.77 -17.79 -1.80
N THR A 310 11.07 -17.18 -2.76
CA THR A 310 10.30 -15.95 -2.52
C THR A 310 9.20 -16.16 -1.47
N LEU A 311 8.48 -17.29 -1.53
CA LEU A 311 7.49 -17.62 -0.51
C LEU A 311 8.13 -17.75 0.88
N GLU A 312 9.31 -18.38 0.98
CA GLU A 312 10.06 -18.46 2.24
C GLU A 312 10.57 -17.09 2.72
N LYS A 313 11.00 -16.21 1.82
CA LYS A 313 11.37 -14.83 2.15
C LYS A 313 10.18 -14.07 2.76
N SER A 314 8.98 -14.27 2.20
CA SER A 314 7.74 -13.74 2.78
C SER A 314 7.49 -14.26 4.20
N ASN A 315 7.73 -15.56 4.45
CA ASN A 315 7.56 -16.16 5.78
C ASN A 315 8.52 -15.53 6.79
N LEU A 316 9.77 -15.24 6.39
CA LEU A 316 10.75 -14.55 7.25
C LEU A 316 10.29 -13.13 7.61
N TYR A 317 9.79 -12.36 6.64
CA TYR A 317 9.23 -11.04 6.93
C TYR A 317 8.06 -11.12 7.92
N LEU A 318 7.15 -12.08 7.75
CA LEU A 318 6.02 -12.23 8.67
C LEU A 318 6.45 -12.77 10.04
N GLN A 319 7.56 -13.49 10.16
CA GLN A 319 8.14 -13.86 11.46
C GLN A 319 8.65 -12.61 12.19
N ASP A 320 9.39 -11.73 11.50
CA ASP A 320 9.84 -10.46 12.08
C ASP A 320 8.66 -9.59 12.51
N ALA A 321 7.59 -9.53 11.71
CA ALA A 321 6.37 -8.80 12.05
C ALA A 321 5.73 -9.32 13.34
N ARG A 322 5.69 -10.65 13.52
CA ARG A 322 5.20 -11.30 14.75
C ARG A 322 6.08 -11.00 15.96
N LEU A 323 7.41 -11.07 15.79
CA LEU A 323 8.35 -10.72 16.85
C LEU A 323 8.19 -9.25 17.30
N ALA A 324 7.91 -8.34 16.36
CA ALA A 324 7.65 -6.95 16.71
C ALA A 324 6.43 -6.79 17.63
N ILE A 325 5.31 -7.46 17.32
CA ILE A 325 4.09 -7.34 18.14
C ILE A 325 4.17 -8.09 19.49
N GLU A 326 5.18 -8.93 19.71
CA GLU A 326 5.48 -9.47 21.04
C GLU A 326 6.01 -8.40 22.00
N LEU A 327 6.50 -7.27 21.49
CA LEU A 327 6.92 -6.13 22.30
C LEU A 327 5.74 -5.24 22.75
N LEU A 328 4.51 -5.54 22.30
CA LEU A 328 3.33 -4.79 22.73
C LEU A 328 3.14 -4.91 24.24
N PRO A 329 2.66 -3.86 24.92
CA PRO A 329 2.34 -3.90 26.34
C PRO A 329 1.37 -5.04 26.68
N ASP A 330 1.53 -5.61 27.88
CA ASP A 330 0.61 -6.63 28.40
C ASP A 330 -0.83 -6.12 28.37
N GLY A 331 -1.74 -6.94 27.82
CA GLY A 331 -3.15 -6.59 27.71
C GLY A 331 -3.50 -5.60 26.59
N PHE A 332 -2.57 -5.25 25.69
CA PHE A 332 -2.87 -4.41 24.53
C PHE A 332 -4.06 -4.97 23.73
N SER A 333 -5.11 -4.16 23.59
CA SER A 333 -6.44 -4.64 23.18
C SER A 333 -6.49 -5.19 21.75
N HIS A 334 -5.58 -4.75 20.87
CA HIS A 334 -5.57 -5.08 19.44
C HIS A 334 -4.46 -6.08 19.03
N LYS A 335 -3.77 -6.73 19.98
CA LYS A 335 -2.72 -7.72 19.64
C LYS A 335 -3.27 -8.84 18.76
N GLU A 336 -4.41 -9.43 19.12
CA GLU A 336 -5.02 -10.52 18.36
C GLU A 336 -5.55 -10.07 16.99
N PHE A 337 -5.86 -8.78 16.82
CA PHE A 337 -6.19 -8.21 15.51
C PHE A 337 -4.96 -8.25 14.58
N LEU A 338 -3.78 -7.86 15.08
CA LEU A 338 -2.54 -7.88 14.32
C LEU A 338 -2.10 -9.30 13.98
N GLU A 339 -2.23 -10.23 14.92
CA GLU A 339 -1.99 -11.65 14.68
C GLU A 339 -2.90 -12.20 13.57
N PHE A 340 -4.19 -11.85 13.60
CA PHE A 340 -5.13 -12.22 12.56
C PHE A 340 -4.78 -11.56 11.21
N LEU A 341 -4.38 -10.29 11.21
CA LEU A 341 -3.95 -9.58 10.01
C LEU A 341 -2.76 -10.30 9.35
N PHE A 342 -1.72 -10.65 10.11
CA PHE A 342 -0.55 -11.36 9.56
C PHE A 342 -0.91 -12.75 9.03
N LEU A 343 -1.88 -13.43 9.66
CA LEU A 343 -2.42 -14.69 9.15
C LEU A 343 -3.10 -14.52 7.78
N THR A 344 -3.78 -13.39 7.53
CA THR A 344 -4.35 -13.09 6.21
C THR A 344 -3.27 -12.86 5.14
N VAL A 345 -2.11 -12.31 5.52
CA VAL A 345 -0.97 -12.14 4.61
C VAL A 345 -0.34 -13.50 4.27
N ASP A 346 -0.14 -14.38 5.27
CA ASP A 346 0.36 -15.75 4.99
C ASP A 346 -0.57 -16.47 3.99
N HIS A 347 -1.89 -16.32 4.19
CA HIS A 347 -2.88 -16.92 3.32
C HIS A 347 -2.78 -16.40 1.89
N TYR A 348 -2.73 -15.08 1.72
CA TYR A 348 -2.63 -14.43 0.42
C TYR A 348 -1.38 -14.91 -0.35
N ASN A 349 -0.22 -14.91 0.30
CA ASN A 349 1.04 -15.34 -0.32
C ASN A 349 1.01 -16.84 -0.71
N GLN A 350 0.56 -17.70 0.20
CA GLN A 350 0.46 -19.13 -0.09
C GLN A 350 -0.61 -19.44 -1.15
N TYR A 351 -1.72 -18.68 -1.17
CA TYR A 351 -2.77 -18.84 -2.16
C TYR A 351 -2.24 -18.60 -3.58
N TRP A 352 -1.58 -17.46 -3.81
CA TRP A 352 -1.05 -17.14 -5.14
C TRP A 352 0.03 -18.09 -5.59
N TYR A 353 0.91 -18.52 -4.68
CA TYR A 353 1.87 -19.56 -4.99
C TYR A 353 1.18 -20.88 -5.41
N ASN A 354 0.12 -21.30 -4.70
CA ASN A 354 -0.65 -22.48 -5.09
C ASN A 354 -1.36 -22.30 -6.45
N GLN A 355 -1.85 -21.09 -6.78
CA GLN A 355 -2.43 -20.81 -8.10
C GLN A 355 -1.37 -20.91 -9.20
N LEU A 356 -0.15 -20.41 -8.96
CA LEU A 356 0.95 -20.54 -9.90
C LEU A 356 1.32 -22.01 -10.15
N GLN A 357 1.40 -22.83 -9.09
CA GLN A 357 1.64 -24.28 -9.22
C GLN A 357 0.59 -24.96 -10.09
N LYS A 358 -0.69 -24.58 -9.94
CA LYS A 358 -1.80 -25.11 -10.76
C LYS A 358 -1.74 -24.63 -12.20
N ALA A 359 -1.41 -23.37 -12.43
CA ALA A 359 -1.29 -22.77 -13.75
C ALA A 359 -0.10 -23.38 -14.54
N ASN A 360 0.91 -23.88 -13.84
CA ASN A 360 2.08 -24.59 -14.39
C ASN A 360 2.79 -23.80 -15.51
N LYS A 361 2.96 -22.49 -15.31
CA LYS A 361 3.54 -21.53 -16.28
C LYS A 361 5.07 -21.53 -16.35
N TRP A 362 5.75 -22.53 -15.77
CA TRP A 362 7.21 -22.54 -15.62
C TRP A 362 7.97 -22.39 -16.96
N PRO A 363 7.65 -23.16 -18.02
CA PRO A 363 8.36 -23.03 -19.28
C PRO A 363 8.14 -21.66 -19.94
N GLU A 364 6.94 -21.09 -19.78
CA GLU A 364 6.62 -19.75 -20.29
C GLU A 364 7.51 -18.70 -19.60
N PHE A 365 7.59 -18.74 -18.27
CA PHE A 365 8.42 -17.82 -17.49
C PHE A 365 9.90 -17.98 -17.79
N GLU A 366 10.39 -19.22 -17.89
CA GLU A 366 11.79 -19.52 -18.22
C GLU A 366 12.18 -18.97 -19.60
N SER A 367 11.30 -19.13 -20.60
CA SER A 367 11.54 -18.61 -21.95
C SER A 367 11.64 -17.08 -22.03
N LYS A 368 11.03 -16.37 -21.07
CA LYS A 368 10.97 -14.92 -20.98
C LYS A 368 11.93 -14.34 -19.94
N LEU A 369 12.76 -15.17 -19.30
CA LEU A 369 13.77 -14.66 -18.39
C LEU A 369 14.75 -13.72 -19.14
N PRO A 370 15.14 -12.60 -18.52
CA PRO A 370 16.19 -11.73 -19.05
C PRO A 370 17.49 -12.52 -19.25
N LYS A 371 18.17 -12.24 -20.37
CA LYS A 371 19.41 -12.92 -20.77
C LYS A 371 20.63 -12.04 -20.57
#